data_AF-A0A3P9MZ21-F1
#
_entry.id   AF-A0A3P9MZ21-F1
#
_cell.length_a   1.000
_cell.length_b   1.000
_cell.length_c   1.000
_cell.angle_alpha   90.00
_cell.angle_beta   90.00
_cell.angle_gamma   90.00
#
_symmetry.space_group_name_H-M   'P 1'
#
loop_
_entity.id
_entity.type
_entity.pdbx_description
1 polymer ?
#
loop_
_entity_poly.entity_id
_entity_poly.type
_entity_poly.pdbx_seq_one_letter_code
_entity_poly.pdbx_strand_id
1 'polypeptide(L)'
;MSEPGKLKQKISVWLEDYWNITDLVAISVFLLGLLLRLQGEPSMGYGRVIYCVDIIFWYIRVLDIFGVNKYLGPYVMMIGKMMIDMLYFVVIMLVVLMSFGVARQAILHPDEEPTWRLARNIFYMPYWMIYGEVFADSIDRKTSVHSKPSVNLPSKLPPCIPGAWLTPAIMACYLLVANILLVNLLIAVFNNTFFEVKSISNQVWKFQRYQLIMTFHDRPILPPPLIVFPHIYIALKRLCCTCRRKPEGDRTSLCHRIKQASNQQPSHHKATALCTQGP
;
A
#
# COMPACT_ATOMS: atom_id res chain seq x y z
N MET A 1 -26.35 -3.52 -15.92
CA MET A 1 -25.34 -4.58 -16.14
C MET A 1 -25.88 -5.87 -15.56
N SER A 2 -25.95 -6.92 -16.36
CA SER A 2 -26.51 -8.23 -16.00
C SER A 2 -25.71 -8.85 -14.86
N GLU A 3 -26.37 -9.29 -13.79
CA GLU A 3 -25.71 -9.89 -12.63
C GLU A 3 -25.06 -11.22 -13.05
N PRO A 4 -23.74 -11.42 -12.83
CA PRO A 4 -23.07 -12.63 -13.28
C PRO A 4 -23.57 -13.85 -12.47
N GLY A 5 -24.08 -14.87 -13.19
CA GLY A 5 -24.69 -16.06 -12.59
C GLY A 5 -23.72 -17.07 -11.95
N LYS A 6 -22.40 -16.94 -12.18
CA LYS A 6 -21.37 -17.88 -11.68
C LYS A 6 -20.56 -17.25 -10.53
N LEU A 7 -20.39 -17.99 -9.43
CA LEU A 7 -19.61 -17.55 -8.26
C LEU A 7 -18.18 -17.14 -8.60
N LYS A 8 -17.52 -17.86 -9.53
CA LYS A 8 -16.17 -17.52 -10.02
C LYS A 8 -16.10 -16.12 -10.62
N GLN A 9 -17.14 -15.71 -11.35
CA GLN A 9 -17.19 -14.38 -11.97
C GLN A 9 -17.41 -13.29 -10.92
N LYS A 10 -18.21 -13.55 -9.87
CA LYS A 10 -18.35 -12.63 -8.74
C LYS A 10 -17.04 -12.45 -7.98
N ILE A 11 -16.28 -13.52 -7.73
CA ILE A 11 -14.96 -13.44 -7.08
C ILE A 11 -13.97 -12.69 -7.97
N SER A 12 -13.95 -12.97 -9.28
CA SER A 12 -13.07 -12.27 -10.22
C SER A 12 -13.32 -10.76 -10.24
N VAL A 13 -14.58 -10.32 -10.27
CA VAL A 13 -14.93 -8.89 -10.24
C VAL A 13 -14.59 -8.28 -8.88
N TRP A 14 -14.79 -9.02 -7.78
CA TRP A 14 -14.45 -8.53 -6.44
C TRP A 14 -12.94 -8.31 -6.28
N LEU A 15 -12.11 -9.19 -6.86
CA LEU A 15 -10.65 -9.09 -6.86
C LEU A 15 -10.10 -8.00 -7.80
N GLU A 16 -10.92 -7.38 -8.64
CA GLU A 16 -10.47 -6.31 -9.54
C GLU A 16 -10.27 -4.98 -8.81
N ASP A 17 -10.89 -4.82 -7.63
CA ASP A 17 -10.75 -3.63 -6.79
C ASP A 17 -9.51 -3.75 -5.88
N TYR A 18 -8.58 -2.79 -6.02
CA TYR A 18 -7.33 -2.72 -5.26
C TYR A 18 -7.55 -2.70 -3.75
N TRP A 19 -8.62 -2.06 -3.26
CA TRP A 19 -8.91 -2.00 -1.83
C TRP A 19 -9.36 -3.36 -1.28
N ASN A 20 -10.12 -4.12 -2.08
CA ASN A 20 -10.54 -5.48 -1.71
C ASN A 20 -9.36 -6.46 -1.66
N ILE A 21 -8.40 -6.34 -2.59
CA ILE A 21 -7.15 -7.11 -2.54
C ILE A 21 -6.37 -6.77 -1.27
N THR A 22 -6.24 -5.48 -0.95
CA THR A 22 -5.50 -5.03 0.25
C THR A 22 -6.15 -5.54 1.53
N ASP A 23 -7.48 -5.49 1.62
CA ASP A 23 -8.25 -6.06 2.75
C ASP A 23 -8.06 -7.58 2.87
N LEU A 24 -8.07 -8.31 1.74
CA LEU A 24 -7.81 -9.75 1.73
C LEU A 24 -6.41 -10.07 2.28
N VAL A 25 -5.40 -9.31 1.84
CA VAL A 25 -4.02 -9.45 2.32
C VAL A 25 -3.95 -9.17 3.81
N ALA A 26 -4.51 -8.06 4.29
CA ALA A 26 -4.54 -7.70 5.70
C ALA A 26 -5.18 -8.81 6.57
N ILE A 27 -6.36 -9.28 6.18
CA ILE A 27 -7.05 -10.35 6.91
C ILE A 27 -6.22 -11.65 6.90
N SER A 28 -5.60 -11.99 5.77
CA SER A 28 -4.76 -13.20 5.67
C SER A 28 -3.52 -13.13 6.57
N VAL A 29 -2.87 -11.96 6.63
CA VAL A 29 -1.69 -11.71 7.49
C VAL A 29 -2.08 -11.74 8.97
N PHE A 30 -3.21 -11.14 9.32
CA PHE A 30 -3.76 -11.20 10.67
C PHE A 30 -4.05 -12.65 11.11
N LEU A 31 -4.69 -13.45 10.25
CA LEU A 31 -4.97 -14.87 10.54
C LEU A 31 -3.68 -15.68 10.66
N LEU A 32 -2.68 -15.43 9.80
CA LEU A 32 -1.37 -16.07 9.90
C LEU A 32 -0.68 -15.73 11.23
N GLY A 33 -0.72 -14.45 11.63
CA GLY A 33 -0.20 -14.01 12.94
C GLY A 33 -0.93 -14.67 14.11
N LEU A 34 -2.25 -14.87 14.01
CA LEU A 34 -3.04 -15.57 15.01
C LEU A 34 -2.67 -17.05 15.11
N LEU A 35 -2.54 -17.74 13.97
CA LEU A 35 -2.17 -19.16 13.93
C LEU A 35 -0.78 -19.40 14.54
N LEU A 36 0.19 -18.55 14.21
CA LEU A 36 1.56 -18.63 14.75
C LEU A 36 1.61 -18.31 16.25
N ARG A 37 0.68 -17.48 16.74
CA ARG A 37 0.56 -17.16 18.16
C ARG A 37 -0.13 -18.25 18.98
N LEU A 38 -0.96 -19.08 18.35
CA LEU A 38 -1.58 -20.25 18.98
C LEU A 38 -0.61 -21.44 19.09
N GLN A 39 0.53 -21.39 18.39
CA GLN A 39 1.62 -22.36 18.51
C GLN A 39 2.58 -21.98 19.65
N GLY A 40 3.25 -22.96 20.26
CA GLY A 40 4.22 -22.74 21.34
C GLY A 40 5.50 -22.00 20.91
N GLU A 41 6.40 -21.74 21.85
CA GLU A 41 7.74 -21.18 21.58
C GLU A 41 8.51 -22.06 20.57
N PRO A 42 9.12 -21.50 19.50
CA PRO A 42 9.49 -20.10 19.21
C PRO A 42 8.53 -19.31 18.29
N SER A 43 7.44 -19.91 17.81
CA SER A 43 6.52 -19.29 16.83
C SER A 43 5.78 -18.05 17.36
N MET A 44 5.61 -17.97 18.69
CA MET A 44 4.95 -16.84 19.36
C MET A 44 5.66 -15.49 19.12
N GLY A 45 7.00 -15.51 19.07
CA GLY A 45 7.81 -14.33 18.76
C GLY A 45 7.57 -13.80 17.35
N TYR A 46 7.49 -14.71 16.37
CA TYR A 46 7.17 -14.37 14.97
C TYR A 46 5.75 -13.83 14.83
N GLY A 47 4.77 -14.41 15.53
CA GLY A 47 3.39 -13.92 15.55
C GLY A 47 3.27 -12.46 16.03
N ARG A 48 4.05 -12.06 17.06
CA ARG A 48 4.10 -10.66 17.52
C ARG A 48 4.63 -9.72 16.43
N VAL A 49 5.72 -10.08 15.76
CA VAL A 49 6.31 -9.25 14.68
C VAL A 49 5.32 -9.10 13.52
N ILE A 50 4.62 -10.18 13.16
CA ILE A 50 3.60 -10.14 12.11
C ILE A 50 2.49 -9.15 12.46
N TYR A 51 1.99 -9.13 13.69
CA TYR A 51 1.00 -8.12 14.10
C TYR A 51 1.51 -6.68 14.07
N CYS A 52 2.78 -6.45 14.38
CA CYS A 52 3.39 -5.12 14.24
C CYS A 52 3.44 -4.65 12.78
N VAL A 53 3.55 -5.56 11.81
CA VAL A 53 3.47 -5.23 10.39
C VAL A 53 2.01 -5.11 9.95
N ASP A 54 1.13 -5.96 10.46
CA ASP A 54 -0.29 -6.02 10.14
C ASP A 54 -1.02 -4.70 10.42
N ILE A 55 -0.68 -4.02 11.52
CA ILE A 55 -1.28 -2.70 11.86
C ILE A 55 -1.08 -1.64 10.77
N ILE A 56 0.00 -1.74 9.98
CA ILE A 56 0.25 -0.83 8.86
C ILE A 56 -0.84 -0.98 7.79
N PHE A 57 -1.24 -2.21 7.47
CA PHE A 57 -2.33 -2.46 6.51
C PHE A 57 -3.67 -1.90 7.01
N TRP A 58 -3.94 -2.03 8.31
CA TRP A 58 -5.14 -1.43 8.91
C TRP A 58 -5.11 0.11 8.86
N TYR A 59 -3.95 0.75 9.01
CA TYR A 59 -3.83 2.19 8.80
C TYR A 59 -4.01 2.61 7.34
N ILE A 60 -3.51 1.83 6.38
CA ILE A 60 -3.81 2.06 4.96
C ILE A 60 -5.32 1.98 4.71
N ARG A 61 -6.02 1.03 5.35
CA ARG A 61 -7.48 0.91 5.25
C ARG A 61 -8.22 2.13 5.80
N VAL A 62 -7.70 2.76 6.86
CA VAL A 62 -8.26 4.01 7.40
C VAL A 62 -8.18 5.16 6.38
N LEU A 63 -7.17 5.19 5.50
CA LEU A 63 -7.08 6.20 4.44
C LEU A 63 -8.23 6.11 3.44
N ASP A 64 -8.73 4.91 3.13
CA ASP A 64 -9.90 4.73 2.25
C ASP A 64 -11.18 5.33 2.88
N ILE A 65 -11.34 5.18 4.20
CA ILE A 65 -12.46 5.77 4.95
C ILE A 65 -12.37 7.31 4.89
N PHE A 66 -11.17 7.87 5.01
CA PHE A 66 -10.97 9.32 4.81
C PHE A 66 -11.18 9.75 3.36
N GLY A 67 -11.02 8.84 2.40
CA GLY A 67 -11.37 8.99 0.99
C GLY A 67 -12.81 9.44 0.75
N VAL A 68 -13.73 9.09 1.66
CA VAL A 68 -15.15 9.43 1.59
C VAL A 68 -15.43 10.91 1.93
N ASN A 69 -14.55 11.52 2.73
CA ASN A 69 -14.75 12.89 3.21
C ASN A 69 -14.67 13.91 2.06
N LYS A 70 -15.50 14.96 2.11
CA LYS A 70 -15.53 16.03 1.09
C LYS A 70 -14.19 16.73 0.93
N TYR A 71 -13.47 16.89 2.03
CA TYR A 71 -12.22 17.64 2.05
C TYR A 71 -11.01 16.75 1.81
N LEU A 72 -10.94 15.57 2.46
CA LEU A 72 -9.76 14.69 2.38
C LEU A 72 -9.77 13.76 1.17
N GLY A 73 -10.96 13.43 0.64
CA GLY A 73 -11.11 12.46 -0.43
C GLY A 73 -10.36 12.78 -1.73
N PRO A 74 -10.47 14.01 -2.27
CA PRO A 74 -9.69 14.41 -3.44
C PRO A 74 -8.17 14.29 -3.22
N TYR A 75 -7.66 14.55 -2.01
CA TYR A 75 -6.24 14.42 -1.70
C TYR A 75 -5.77 12.96 -1.70
N VAL A 76 -6.54 12.06 -1.08
CA VAL A 76 -6.23 10.60 -1.10
C VAL A 76 -6.20 10.08 -2.54
N MET A 77 -7.16 10.52 -3.36
CA MET A 77 -7.21 10.16 -4.79
C MET A 77 -6.05 10.74 -5.61
N MET A 78 -5.57 11.95 -5.27
CA MET A 78 -4.38 12.55 -5.89
C MET A 78 -3.13 11.73 -5.58
N ILE A 79 -2.91 11.39 -4.30
CA ILE A 79 -1.75 10.61 -3.85
C ILE A 79 -1.70 9.25 -4.56
N GLY A 80 -2.83 8.53 -4.61
CA GLY A 80 -2.88 7.21 -5.25
C GLY A 80 -2.55 7.24 -6.75
N LYS A 81 -2.98 8.29 -7.47
CA LYS A 81 -2.66 8.43 -8.90
C LYS A 81 -1.20 8.83 -9.13
N MET A 82 -0.64 9.73 -8.32
CA MET A 82 0.75 10.18 -8.43
C MET A 82 1.76 9.07 -8.15
N MET A 83 1.41 8.12 -7.29
CA MET A 83 2.31 7.00 -6.96
C MET A 83 2.73 6.18 -8.17
N ILE A 84 1.86 6.05 -9.19
CA ILE A 84 2.18 5.27 -10.40
C ILE A 84 3.27 5.98 -11.21
N ASP A 85 3.13 7.29 -11.41
CA ASP A 85 4.10 8.10 -12.16
C ASP A 85 5.45 8.14 -11.44
N MET A 86 5.42 8.16 -10.11
CA MET A 86 6.60 8.10 -9.26
C MET A 86 7.35 6.79 -9.33
N LEU A 87 6.65 5.67 -9.48
CA LEU A 87 7.28 4.36 -9.49
C LEU A 87 8.33 4.26 -10.63
N TYR A 88 8.02 4.82 -11.80
CA TYR A 88 8.96 4.88 -12.93
C TYR A 88 10.23 5.66 -12.58
N PHE A 89 10.10 6.76 -11.87
CA PHE A 89 11.25 7.54 -11.43
C PHE A 89 12.07 6.80 -10.37
N VAL A 90 11.41 6.14 -9.41
CA VAL A 90 12.09 5.33 -8.38
C VAL A 90 12.92 4.22 -9.01
N VAL A 91 12.50 3.65 -10.14
CA VAL A 91 13.31 2.67 -10.90
C VAL A 91 14.61 3.31 -11.41
N ILE A 92 14.57 4.53 -11.97
CA ILE A 92 15.78 5.25 -12.42
C ILE A 92 16.71 5.51 -11.23
N MET A 93 16.16 5.95 -10.10
CA MET A 93 16.93 6.16 -8.87
C MET A 93 17.59 4.86 -8.38
N LEU A 94 16.90 3.72 -8.47
CA LEU A 94 17.43 2.42 -8.09
C LEU A 94 18.59 1.98 -8.99
N VAL A 95 18.56 2.28 -10.29
CA VAL A 95 19.68 2.01 -11.22
C VAL A 95 20.93 2.79 -10.82
N VAL A 96 20.78 4.08 -10.50
CA VAL A 96 21.91 4.93 -10.06
C VAL A 96 22.42 4.54 -8.67
N LEU A 97 21.52 4.13 -7.78
CA LEU A 97 21.88 3.60 -6.46
C LEU A 97 22.70 2.31 -6.59
N MET A 98 22.26 1.39 -7.44
CA MET A 98 22.91 0.10 -7.65
C MET A 98 24.29 0.24 -8.29
N SER A 99 24.45 1.14 -9.26
CA SER A 99 25.75 1.36 -9.91
C SER A 99 26.81 1.83 -8.92
N PHE A 100 26.46 2.78 -8.04
CA PHE A 100 27.36 3.23 -6.98
C PHE A 100 27.57 2.16 -5.89
N GLY A 101 26.49 1.53 -5.41
CA GLY A 101 26.55 0.55 -4.33
C GLY A 101 27.46 -0.64 -4.64
N VAL A 102 27.33 -1.21 -5.85
CA VAL A 102 28.17 -2.32 -6.30
C VAL A 102 29.62 -1.88 -6.49
N ALA A 103 29.86 -0.73 -7.16
CA ALA A 103 31.22 -0.23 -7.39
C ALA A 103 31.97 0.04 -6.07
N ARG A 104 31.30 0.66 -5.10
CA ARG A 104 31.85 0.89 -3.77
C ARG A 104 32.22 -0.42 -3.07
N GLN A 105 31.28 -1.36 -2.99
CA GLN A 105 31.48 -2.59 -2.23
C GLN A 105 32.61 -3.44 -2.84
N ALA A 106 32.66 -3.51 -4.18
CA ALA A 106 33.71 -4.23 -4.89
C ALA A 106 35.11 -3.63 -4.69
N ILE A 107 35.24 -2.31 -4.60
CA ILE A 107 36.53 -1.65 -4.36
C ILE A 107 36.97 -1.84 -2.90
N LEU A 108 36.06 -1.65 -1.93
CA LEU A 108 36.43 -1.66 -0.50
C LEU A 108 36.64 -3.06 0.08
N HIS A 109 35.93 -4.06 -0.46
CA HIS A 109 35.91 -5.43 0.08
C HIS A 109 36.04 -6.45 -1.07
N PRO A 110 37.23 -6.58 -1.69
CA PRO A 110 37.42 -7.41 -2.89
C PRO A 110 37.22 -8.92 -2.66
N ASP A 111 37.37 -9.40 -1.42
CA ASP A 111 37.35 -10.83 -1.08
C ASP A 111 36.24 -11.19 -0.06
N GLU A 112 35.12 -10.47 -0.07
CA GLU A 112 34.00 -10.73 0.84
C GLU A 112 33.06 -11.82 0.29
N GLU A 113 32.76 -12.83 1.12
CA GLU A 113 31.89 -13.93 0.74
C GLU A 113 30.45 -13.48 0.45
N PRO A 114 29.74 -14.13 -0.50
CA PRO A 114 28.37 -13.78 -0.83
C PRO A 114 27.44 -14.04 0.37
N THR A 115 27.06 -12.97 1.07
CA THR A 115 26.15 -13.03 2.22
C THR A 115 25.01 -12.02 2.07
N TRP A 116 23.90 -12.26 2.76
CA TRP A 116 22.78 -11.30 2.82
C TRP A 116 23.20 -9.93 3.40
N ARG A 117 24.28 -9.89 4.18
CA ARG A 117 24.85 -8.64 4.72
C ARG A 117 25.52 -7.83 3.62
N LEU A 118 26.23 -8.49 2.70
CA LEU A 118 26.83 -7.87 1.52
C LEU A 118 25.75 -7.19 0.67
N ALA A 119 24.69 -7.93 0.33
CA ALA A 119 23.55 -7.38 -0.41
C ALA A 119 22.94 -6.18 0.32
N ARG A 120 22.68 -6.30 1.62
CA ARG A 120 22.17 -5.17 2.42
C ARG A 120 23.11 -3.96 2.36
N ASN A 121 24.43 -4.13 2.45
CA ASN A 121 25.38 -3.01 2.41
C ASN A 121 25.38 -2.28 1.05
N ILE A 122 25.22 -3.03 -0.05
CA ILE A 122 25.14 -2.49 -1.42
C ILE A 122 23.92 -1.56 -1.58
N PHE A 123 22.76 -1.91 -0.99
CA PHE A 123 21.55 -1.09 -1.12
C PHE A 123 21.39 -0.05 -0.01
N TYR A 124 21.58 -0.47 1.24
CA TYR A 124 21.19 0.30 2.42
C TYR A 124 22.05 1.55 2.56
N MET A 125 23.38 1.44 2.46
CA MET A 125 24.22 2.61 2.71
C MET A 125 24.03 3.70 1.64
N PRO A 126 24.07 3.41 0.32
CA PRO A 126 23.71 4.40 -0.70
C PRO A 126 22.31 4.98 -0.53
N TYR A 127 21.32 4.18 -0.14
CA TYR A 127 19.95 4.67 0.10
C TYR A 127 19.90 5.78 1.16
N TRP A 128 20.55 5.59 2.31
CA TRP A 128 20.60 6.60 3.38
C TRP A 128 21.37 7.86 2.97
N MET A 129 22.37 7.72 2.08
CA MET A 129 23.10 8.86 1.53
C MET A 129 22.22 9.80 0.69
N ILE A 130 21.11 9.32 0.13
CA ILE A 130 20.12 10.18 -0.55
C ILE A 130 19.45 11.13 0.44
N TYR A 131 19.25 10.69 1.68
CA TYR A 131 18.61 11.47 2.74
C TYR A 131 19.59 12.35 3.54
N GLY A 132 20.87 12.37 3.15
CA GLY A 132 21.89 13.24 3.76
C GLY A 132 22.81 12.56 4.77
N GLU A 133 22.64 11.27 5.05
CA GLU A 133 23.58 10.50 5.89
C GLU A 133 24.84 10.16 5.10
N VAL A 134 25.95 10.84 5.38
CA VAL A 134 27.21 10.63 4.66
C VAL A 134 28.14 9.72 5.45
N PHE A 135 28.30 8.47 5.00
CA PHE A 135 29.22 7.50 5.62
C PHE A 135 30.69 7.70 5.20
N ALA A 136 31.21 8.92 5.33
CA ALA A 136 32.57 9.29 4.91
C ALA A 136 33.64 8.41 5.58
N ASP A 137 33.50 8.12 6.89
CA ASP A 137 34.45 7.29 7.64
C ASP A 137 34.56 5.85 7.15
N SER A 138 33.49 5.35 6.53
CA SER A 138 33.47 3.99 5.96
C SER A 138 34.00 3.94 4.52
N ILE A 139 34.16 5.10 3.87
CA ILE A 139 34.56 5.22 2.46
C ILE A 139 36.01 5.72 2.35
N ASP A 140 36.42 6.65 3.20
CA ASP A 140 37.81 7.12 3.29
C ASP A 140 38.52 6.45 4.48
N ARG A 141 39.26 5.38 4.19
CA ARG A 141 40.01 4.64 5.21
C ARG A 141 41.19 5.44 5.78
N LYS A 142 41.60 6.56 5.15
CA LYS A 142 42.75 7.36 5.62
C LYS A 142 42.52 7.98 6.99
N THR A 143 41.29 8.31 7.37
CA THR A 143 40.94 8.91 8.67
C THR A 143 41.10 7.93 9.84
N SER A 144 40.98 6.62 9.59
CA SER A 144 41.10 5.57 10.62
C SER A 144 42.54 5.30 11.09
N VAL A 145 43.55 5.77 10.34
CA VAL A 145 44.98 5.52 10.65
C VAL A 145 45.55 6.53 11.66
N HIS A 146 44.84 7.63 11.94
CA HIS A 146 45.31 8.66 12.89
C HIS A 146 44.86 8.46 14.35
N SER A 147 44.05 7.45 14.65
CA SER A 147 43.63 7.16 16.03
C SER A 147 44.46 6.04 16.66
N LYS A 148 45.52 6.46 17.37
CA LYS A 148 46.33 5.74 18.37
C LYS A 148 47.21 4.59 17.85
N PRO A 149 48.55 4.75 17.83
CA PRO A 149 49.43 3.59 17.90
C PRO A 149 49.33 3.05 19.33
N SER A 150 48.57 1.97 19.54
CA SER A 150 48.77 1.15 20.73
C SER A 150 50.14 0.49 20.60
N VAL A 151 51.10 1.05 21.32
CA VAL A 151 52.44 0.55 21.55
C VAL A 151 52.33 -0.95 21.91
N ASN A 152 53.02 -1.82 21.15
CA ASN A 152 53.26 -3.26 21.38
C ASN A 152 52.46 -4.32 20.59
N LEU A 153 52.06 -4.07 19.34
CA LEU A 153 51.75 -5.16 18.40
C LEU A 153 52.37 -4.82 17.03
N PRO A 154 52.94 -5.78 16.26
CA PRO A 154 53.41 -5.49 14.91
C PRO A 154 52.21 -4.94 14.13
N SER A 155 52.26 -3.65 13.85
CA SER A 155 51.25 -2.92 13.10
C SER A 155 51.22 -3.49 11.69
N LYS A 156 50.36 -4.49 11.46
CA LYS A 156 49.89 -4.81 10.11
C LYS A 156 49.28 -3.52 9.58
N LEU A 157 50.04 -2.80 8.76
CA LEU A 157 49.52 -1.70 7.95
C LEU A 157 48.25 -2.22 7.27
N PRO A 158 47.14 -1.48 7.29
CA PRO A 158 45.92 -1.94 6.65
C PRO A 158 46.22 -2.15 5.14
N PRO A 159 45.82 -3.28 4.54
CA PRO A 159 46.22 -3.66 3.20
C PRO A 159 45.87 -2.56 2.19
N CYS A 160 46.87 -2.01 1.50
CA CYS A 160 46.69 -0.95 0.51
C CYS A 160 45.73 -1.43 -0.58
N ILE A 161 44.51 -0.88 -0.63
CA ILE A 161 43.53 -1.22 -1.65
C ILE A 161 43.82 -0.36 -2.89
N PRO A 162 44.10 -0.97 -4.05
CA PRO A 162 44.20 -0.24 -5.31
C PRO A 162 42.90 0.51 -5.60
N GLY A 163 42.98 1.80 -5.93
CA GLY A 163 41.79 2.61 -6.24
C GLY A 163 41.09 3.23 -5.02
N ALA A 164 41.74 3.32 -3.86
CA ALA A 164 41.15 3.99 -2.69
C ALA A 164 40.74 5.46 -2.93
N TRP A 165 41.36 6.16 -3.88
CA TRP A 165 40.97 7.53 -4.29
C TRP A 165 39.71 7.58 -5.15
N LEU A 166 39.38 6.45 -5.81
CA LEU A 166 38.25 6.35 -6.73
C LEU A 166 36.93 6.33 -5.96
N THR A 167 36.85 5.66 -4.81
CA THR A 167 35.60 5.57 -4.04
C THR A 167 35.09 6.93 -3.54
N PRO A 168 35.93 7.83 -2.96
CA PRO A 168 35.52 9.19 -2.63
C PRO A 168 35.10 10.01 -3.86
N ALA A 169 35.78 9.84 -5.00
CA ALA A 169 35.43 10.54 -6.24
C ALA A 169 34.07 10.09 -6.80
N ILE A 170 33.81 8.77 -6.86
CA ILE A 170 32.52 8.22 -7.28
C ILE A 170 31.43 8.62 -6.27
N MET A 171 31.71 8.66 -4.97
CA MET A 171 30.78 9.15 -3.96
C MET A 171 30.38 10.60 -4.21
N ALA A 172 31.33 11.49 -4.50
CA ALA A 172 31.02 12.89 -4.81
C ALA A 172 30.13 13.02 -6.06
N CYS A 173 30.45 12.26 -7.12
CA CYS A 173 29.64 12.19 -8.33
C CYS A 173 28.22 11.66 -8.04
N TYR A 174 28.11 10.59 -7.25
CA TYR A 174 26.84 10.00 -6.85
C TYR A 174 25.98 11.00 -6.07
N LEU A 175 26.54 11.70 -5.09
CA LEU A 175 25.79 12.70 -4.31
C LEU A 175 25.30 13.86 -5.19
N LEU A 176 26.11 14.30 -6.16
CA LEU A 176 25.69 15.31 -7.14
C LEU A 176 24.52 14.81 -7.97
N VAL A 177 24.64 13.63 -8.59
CA VAL A 177 23.59 13.08 -9.46
C VAL A 177 22.33 12.75 -8.65
N ALA A 178 22.44 12.05 -7.52
CA ALA A 178 21.29 11.63 -6.73
C ALA A 178 20.60 12.83 -6.06
N ASN A 179 21.32 13.64 -5.29
CA ASN A 179 20.69 14.66 -4.44
C ASN A 179 20.43 15.98 -5.18
N ILE A 180 21.30 16.36 -6.12
CA ILE A 180 21.15 17.63 -6.84
C ILE A 180 20.32 17.45 -8.12
N LEU A 181 20.52 16.37 -8.87
CA LEU A 181 19.76 16.16 -10.12
C LEU A 181 18.48 15.35 -9.87
N LEU A 182 18.59 14.11 -9.39
CA LEU A 182 17.46 13.18 -9.35
C LEU A 182 16.38 13.61 -8.35
N VAL A 183 16.72 13.97 -7.11
CA VAL A 183 15.73 14.41 -6.12
C VAL A 183 14.99 15.67 -6.59
N ASN A 184 15.70 16.66 -7.14
CA ASN A 184 15.07 17.89 -7.63
C ASN A 184 14.19 17.66 -8.88
N LEU A 185 14.63 16.78 -9.78
CA LEU A 185 13.82 16.39 -10.94
C LEU A 185 12.58 15.60 -10.50
N LEU A 186 12.71 14.72 -9.50
CA LEU A 186 11.58 13.98 -8.92
C LEU A 186 10.54 14.95 -8.37
N ILE A 187 10.96 15.94 -7.58
CA ILE A 187 10.08 16.99 -7.05
C ILE A 187 9.40 17.76 -8.19
N ALA A 188 10.12 18.07 -9.27
CA ALA A 188 9.54 18.75 -10.42
C ALA A 188 8.46 17.91 -11.13
N VAL A 189 8.72 16.62 -11.35
CA VAL A 189 7.73 15.69 -11.95
C VAL A 189 6.53 15.49 -11.02
N PHE A 190 6.76 15.35 -9.71
CA PHE A 190 5.70 15.33 -8.69
C PHE A 190 4.82 16.58 -8.78
N ASN A 191 5.42 17.77 -8.86
CA ASN A 191 4.66 19.00 -8.96
C ASN A 191 3.85 19.07 -10.27
N ASN A 192 4.45 18.68 -11.39
CA ASN A 192 3.77 18.69 -12.69
C ASN A 192 2.57 17.73 -12.72
N THR A 193 2.80 16.47 -12.33
CA THR A 193 1.74 15.45 -12.18
C THR A 193 0.72 15.89 -11.12
N PHE A 194 1.14 16.61 -10.09
CA PHE A 194 0.23 17.18 -9.10
C PHE A 194 -0.77 18.16 -9.67
N PHE A 195 -0.35 19.09 -10.50
CA PHE A 195 -1.28 20.01 -11.14
C PHE A 195 -2.21 19.31 -12.14
N GLU A 196 -1.69 18.36 -12.92
CA GLU A 196 -2.49 17.58 -13.87
C GLU A 196 -3.55 16.73 -13.15
N VAL A 197 -3.13 15.90 -12.18
CA VAL A 197 -4.03 15.02 -11.44
C VAL A 197 -5.01 15.82 -10.59
N LYS A 198 -4.63 16.97 -10.02
CA LYS A 198 -5.54 17.84 -9.25
C LYS A 198 -6.71 18.36 -10.10
N SER A 199 -6.49 18.62 -11.38
CA SER A 199 -7.54 19.10 -12.30
C SER A 199 -8.61 18.03 -12.57
N ILE A 200 -8.22 16.75 -12.56
CA ILE A 200 -9.09 15.60 -12.88
C ILE A 200 -9.67 14.94 -11.62
N SER A 201 -8.92 14.92 -10.51
CA SER A 201 -9.26 14.17 -9.30
C SER A 201 -10.54 14.64 -8.63
N ASN A 202 -10.85 15.94 -8.67
CA ASN A 202 -12.10 16.47 -8.11
C ASN A 202 -13.35 15.91 -8.82
N GLN A 203 -13.28 15.68 -10.13
CA GLN A 203 -14.40 15.10 -10.89
C GLN A 203 -14.51 13.59 -10.61
N VAL A 204 -13.39 12.88 -10.64
CA VAL A 204 -13.34 11.44 -10.33
C VAL A 204 -13.81 11.16 -8.91
N TRP A 205 -13.40 11.98 -7.95
CA TRP A 205 -13.84 11.85 -6.56
C TRP A 205 -15.35 12.09 -6.41
N LYS A 206 -15.93 13.08 -7.12
CA LYS A 206 -17.39 13.27 -7.12
C LYS A 206 -18.13 12.04 -7.66
N PHE A 207 -17.60 11.41 -8.71
CA PHE A 207 -18.15 10.17 -9.27
C PHE A 207 -18.03 8.98 -8.29
N GLN A 208 -16.85 8.79 -7.69
CA GLN A 208 -16.62 7.72 -6.71
C GLN A 208 -17.46 7.90 -5.46
N ARG A 209 -17.62 9.14 -4.97
CA ARG A 209 -18.50 9.46 -3.85
C ARG A 209 -19.95 9.06 -4.15
N TYR A 210 -20.44 9.28 -5.36
CA TYR A 210 -21.78 8.84 -5.75
C TYR A 210 -21.91 7.32 -5.70
N GLN A 211 -20.96 6.58 -6.27
CA GLN A 211 -20.96 5.11 -6.23
C GLN A 211 -20.90 4.56 -4.80
N LEU A 212 -20.12 5.21 -3.95
CA LEU A 212 -20.01 4.83 -2.55
C LEU A 212 -21.32 5.07 -1.80
N ILE A 213 -21.95 6.24 -1.96
CA ILE A 213 -23.26 6.55 -1.37
C ILE A 213 -24.32 5.53 -1.82
N MET A 214 -24.33 5.20 -3.12
CA MET A 214 -25.21 4.17 -3.66
C MET A 214 -24.96 2.81 -2.99
N THR A 215 -23.70 2.45 -2.75
CA THR A 215 -23.34 1.18 -2.09
C THR A 215 -23.74 1.15 -0.62
N PHE A 216 -23.58 2.26 0.12
CA PHE A 216 -23.99 2.34 1.52
C PHE A 216 -25.51 2.34 1.72
N HIS A 217 -26.28 2.83 0.74
CA HIS A 217 -27.74 2.79 0.80
C HIS A 217 -28.29 1.35 0.92
N ASP A 218 -27.59 0.37 0.34
CA ASP A 218 -28.01 -1.04 0.36
C ASP A 218 -27.43 -1.86 1.53
N ARG A 219 -26.59 -1.25 2.38
CA ARG A 219 -25.96 -1.92 3.54
C ARG A 219 -26.86 -1.83 4.78
N PRO A 220 -26.80 -2.84 5.69
CA PRO A 220 -27.53 -2.78 6.94
C PRO A 220 -27.10 -1.57 7.78
N ILE A 221 -28.08 -0.88 8.37
CA ILE A 221 -27.96 0.41 9.07
C ILE A 221 -27.05 0.44 10.32
N LEU A 222 -26.52 -0.69 10.77
CA LEU A 222 -25.83 -0.80 12.07
C LEU A 222 -24.31 -0.64 11.91
N PRO A 223 -23.65 0.09 12.83
CA PRO A 223 -22.21 0.33 12.75
C PRO A 223 -21.41 -0.98 12.90
N PRO A 224 -20.16 -1.04 12.42
CA PRO A 224 -19.32 -2.24 12.39
C PRO A 224 -19.32 -3.12 13.66
N PRO A 225 -19.24 -2.60 14.91
CA PRO A 225 -19.31 -3.46 16.09
C PRO A 225 -20.66 -4.20 16.27
N LEU A 226 -21.75 -3.68 15.70
CA LEU A 226 -23.10 -4.25 15.80
C LEU A 226 -23.56 -4.94 14.50
N ILE A 227 -22.74 -4.94 13.45
CA ILE A 227 -23.09 -5.48 12.13
C ILE A 227 -23.26 -7.01 12.14
N VAL A 228 -22.67 -7.67 13.13
CA VAL A 228 -22.78 -9.13 13.33
C VAL A 228 -24.24 -9.54 13.54
N PHE A 229 -25.04 -8.75 14.27
CA PHE A 229 -26.43 -9.09 14.57
C PHE A 229 -27.35 -9.13 13.33
N PRO A 230 -27.37 -8.12 12.44
CA PRO A 230 -28.10 -8.20 11.16
C PRO A 230 -27.67 -9.36 10.28
N HIS A 231 -26.37 -9.63 10.21
CA HIS A 231 -25.86 -10.74 9.40
C HIS A 231 -26.30 -12.10 9.95
N ILE A 232 -26.27 -12.28 11.28
CA ILE A 232 -26.83 -13.46 11.95
C ILE A 232 -28.34 -13.55 11.66
N TYR A 233 -29.11 -12.47 11.80
CA TYR A 233 -30.56 -12.47 11.52
C TYR A 233 -30.89 -12.85 10.06
N ILE A 234 -30.17 -12.32 9.08
CA ILE A 234 -30.35 -12.65 7.66
C ILE A 234 -29.96 -14.11 7.39
N ALA A 235 -28.84 -14.58 7.95
CA ALA A 235 -28.39 -15.95 7.81
C ALA A 235 -29.39 -16.94 8.42
N LEU A 236 -29.89 -16.64 9.62
CA LEU A 236 -30.89 -17.45 10.33
C LEU A 236 -32.23 -17.45 9.60
N LYS A 237 -32.68 -16.31 9.08
CA LYS A 237 -33.88 -16.21 8.22
C LYS A 237 -33.72 -17.03 6.94
N ARG A 238 -32.55 -17.01 6.29
CA ARG A 238 -32.27 -17.85 5.11
C ARG A 238 -32.24 -19.33 5.47
N LEU A 239 -31.58 -19.71 6.57
CA LEU A 239 -31.51 -21.09 7.04
C LEU A 239 -32.93 -21.61 7.37
N CYS A 240 -33.72 -20.83 8.10
CA CYS A 240 -35.12 -21.15 8.39
C CYS A 240 -36.02 -21.17 7.14
N CYS A 241 -35.80 -20.32 6.14
CA CYS A 241 -36.52 -20.37 4.87
C CYS A 241 -36.13 -21.58 4.00
N THR A 242 -34.87 -22.03 4.05
CA THR A 242 -34.40 -23.25 3.39
C THR A 242 -34.96 -24.50 4.07
N CYS A 243 -35.07 -24.50 5.40
CA CYS A 243 -35.73 -25.58 6.15
C CYS A 243 -37.24 -25.65 5.90
N ARG A 244 -37.89 -24.56 5.46
CA ARG A 244 -39.34 -24.46 5.30
C ARG A 244 -39.82 -24.65 3.85
N ARG A 245 -38.99 -25.26 2.99
CA ARG A 245 -39.26 -25.42 1.55
C ARG A 245 -39.42 -26.89 1.14
N LYS A 246 -40.49 -27.53 1.62
CA LYS A 246 -41.37 -28.46 0.84
C LYS A 246 -42.59 -28.91 1.68
N PRO A 247 -43.74 -29.23 1.03
CA PRO A 247 -44.64 -28.43 0.17
C PRO A 247 -45.74 -27.75 1.06
N GLU A 248 -46.67 -26.90 0.66
CA GLU A 248 -47.64 -26.91 -0.46
C GLU A 248 -48.44 -25.58 -0.42
N GLY A 249 -49.03 -25.14 -1.54
CA GLY A 249 -50.24 -24.32 -1.49
C GLY A 249 -50.12 -22.80 -1.66
N ASP A 250 -49.79 -22.03 -0.61
CA ASP A 250 -50.46 -20.72 -0.45
C ASP A 250 -49.56 -19.50 -0.14
N ARG A 251 -48.24 -19.62 -0.34
CA ARG A 251 -47.25 -18.61 0.09
C ARG A 251 -46.85 -17.58 -0.99
N THR A 252 -47.39 -17.71 -2.19
CA THR A 252 -47.10 -16.83 -3.34
C THR A 252 -47.77 -15.46 -3.23
N SER A 253 -48.88 -15.33 -2.48
CA SER A 253 -49.62 -14.07 -2.32
C SER A 253 -48.98 -13.10 -1.32
N LEU A 254 -48.44 -13.60 -0.20
CA LEU A 254 -47.88 -12.76 0.86
C LEU A 254 -46.50 -12.19 0.51
N CYS A 255 -45.67 -12.96 -0.23
CA CYS A 255 -44.35 -12.49 -0.67
C CYS A 255 -44.47 -11.42 -1.76
N HIS A 256 -45.46 -11.52 -2.65
CA HIS A 256 -45.76 -10.48 -3.64
C HIS A 256 -46.26 -9.19 -2.96
N ARG A 257 -47.08 -9.32 -1.91
CA ARG A 257 -47.57 -8.18 -1.11
C ARG A 257 -46.46 -7.46 -0.34
N ILE A 258 -45.49 -8.17 0.24
CA ILE A 258 -44.36 -7.53 0.94
C ILE A 258 -43.42 -6.84 -0.07
N LYS A 259 -43.27 -7.40 -1.28
CA LYS A 259 -42.48 -6.79 -2.34
C LYS A 259 -43.16 -5.56 -2.95
N GLN A 260 -44.50 -5.55 -3.04
CA GLN A 260 -45.28 -4.37 -3.42
C GLN A 260 -45.31 -3.31 -2.32
N ALA A 261 -45.43 -3.69 -1.04
CA ALA A 261 -45.38 -2.75 0.09
C ALA A 261 -43.99 -2.10 0.27
N SER A 262 -42.90 -2.81 -0.08
CA SER A 262 -41.55 -2.25 -0.13
C SER A 262 -41.30 -1.35 -1.34
N ASN A 263 -42.11 -1.45 -2.40
CA ASN A 263 -42.03 -0.59 -3.59
C ASN A 263 -42.96 0.63 -3.51
N GLN A 264 -43.68 0.79 -2.40
CA GLN A 264 -44.61 1.89 -2.17
C GLN A 264 -44.01 2.91 -1.18
N GLN A 265 -42.79 3.40 -1.47
CA GLN A 265 -42.32 4.70 -0.98
C GLN A 265 -41.61 5.41 -2.14
N PRO A 266 -41.82 6.72 -2.31
CA PRO A 266 -42.29 7.29 -3.56
C PRO A 266 -41.23 7.34 -4.66
N SER A 267 -41.72 7.14 -5.88
CA SER A 267 -41.08 7.45 -7.15
C SER A 267 -40.38 8.81 -7.15
N HIS A 268 -39.05 8.82 -7.06
CA HIS A 268 -38.23 9.95 -7.51
C HIS A 268 -37.63 9.64 -8.90
N HIS A 269 -38.52 9.41 -9.87
CA HIS A 269 -38.20 9.45 -11.30
C HIS A 269 -38.68 10.76 -11.95
N LYS A 270 -38.70 11.86 -11.18
CA LYS A 270 -39.05 13.21 -11.66
C LYS A 270 -37.96 14.27 -11.47
N ALA A 271 -36.72 13.88 -11.17
CA ALA A 271 -35.61 14.82 -11.00
C ALA A 271 -34.67 14.92 -12.22
N THR A 272 -34.82 14.08 -13.25
CA THR A 272 -33.92 14.07 -14.43
C THR A 272 -34.54 14.71 -15.69
N ALA A 273 -35.70 15.37 -15.57
CA ALA A 273 -36.37 16.02 -16.71
C ALA A 273 -36.56 17.55 -16.53
N LEU A 274 -35.83 18.19 -15.60
CA LEU A 274 -35.94 19.64 -15.35
C LEU A 274 -34.61 20.41 -15.37
N CYS A 275 -33.57 19.86 -15.99
CA CYS A 275 -32.31 20.60 -16.26
C CYS A 275 -32.01 20.77 -17.76
N THR A 276 -32.96 20.51 -18.65
CA THR A 276 -32.85 20.79 -20.09
C THR A 276 -34.05 21.60 -20.58
N GLN A 277 -34.36 22.69 -19.91
CA GLN A 277 -35.17 23.79 -20.45
C GLN A 277 -35.11 24.95 -19.45
N GLY A 278 -34.31 25.94 -19.79
CA GLY A 278 -34.21 27.24 -19.15
C GLY A 278 -33.48 28.18 -20.10
N PRO A 279 -33.95 29.42 -20.24
CA PRO A 279 -33.83 30.27 -21.42
C PRO A 279 -32.42 30.70 -21.81
#